data_AF-A0AAE3AHP7-F1
#
_entry.id   AF-A0AAE3AHP7-F1
#
_cell.length_a   1.000
_cell.length_b   1.000
_cell.length_c   1.000
_cell.angle_alpha   90.00
_cell.angle_beta   90.00
_cell.angle_gamma   90.00
#
_symmetry.space_group_name_H-M   'P 1'
#
loop_
_entity.id
_entity.type
_entity.pdbx_description
1 polymer ?
#
loop_
_entity_poly.entity_id
_entity_poly.type
_entity_poly.pdbx_seq_one_letter_code
_entity_poly.pdbx_strand_id
1 'polypeptide(L)'
;MKKAWSAPMLQTEVFEANEYIAACYTGVCDISGEVFLDSNGNGVYDRGIDSRKYYNEACGQQYSITGQDSVMPAKNAFVVDWFGNATPVWNFDDYHVTTTLTQNERPNHS
;
A
#
# COMPACT_ATOMS: atom_id res chain seq x y z
N MET A 1 -24.94 -15.26 57.06
CA MET A 1 -25.26 -15.38 55.62
C MET A 1 -23.96 -15.24 54.83
N LYS A 2 -23.54 -16.27 54.10
CA LYS A 2 -22.32 -16.22 53.25
C LYS A 2 -22.74 -15.77 51.85
N LYS A 3 -22.22 -14.64 51.36
CA LYS A 3 -22.49 -14.16 50.00
C LYS A 3 -21.89 -15.15 49.01
N ALA A 4 -22.73 -15.77 48.18
CA ALA A 4 -22.29 -16.57 47.06
C ALA A 4 -21.65 -15.65 46.01
N TRP A 5 -20.35 -15.79 45.80
CA TRP A 5 -19.65 -15.08 44.73
C TRP A 5 -19.99 -15.79 43.42
N SER A 6 -20.64 -15.08 42.49
CA SER A 6 -20.86 -15.58 41.13
C SER A 6 -19.90 -14.84 40.22
N ALA A 7 -19.03 -15.59 39.53
CA ALA A 7 -18.09 -15.00 38.59
C ALA A 7 -18.86 -14.27 37.47
N PRO A 8 -18.48 -13.04 37.11
CA PRO A 8 -19.08 -12.37 35.97
C PRO A 8 -18.78 -13.19 34.72
N MET A 9 -19.82 -13.54 33.97
CA MET A 9 -19.67 -14.15 32.65
C MET A 9 -19.01 -13.10 31.76
N LEU A 10 -17.73 -13.31 31.45
CA LEU A 10 -17.03 -12.54 30.45
C LEU A 10 -17.69 -12.95 29.13
N GLN A 11 -18.63 -12.14 28.66
CA GLN A 11 -19.20 -12.28 27.34
C GLN A 11 -18.02 -12.08 26.40
N THR A 12 -17.46 -13.18 25.90
CA THR A 12 -16.52 -13.11 24.80
C THR A 12 -17.34 -12.55 23.65
N GLU A 13 -17.34 -11.23 23.50
CA GLU A 13 -17.53 -10.63 22.19
C GLU A 13 -16.60 -11.46 21.30
N VAL A 14 -17.22 -12.24 20.42
CA VAL A 14 -16.49 -12.83 19.31
C VAL A 14 -15.83 -11.62 18.71
N PHE A 15 -14.51 -11.52 18.85
CA PHE A 15 -13.74 -10.61 18.05
C PHE A 15 -14.01 -11.10 16.62
N GLU A 16 -15.06 -10.56 15.97
CA GLU A 16 -15.03 -10.44 14.53
C GLU A 16 -13.67 -9.83 14.28
N ALA A 17 -12.81 -10.53 13.53
CA ALA A 17 -11.58 -9.96 13.05
C ALA A 17 -12.00 -8.65 12.37
N ASN A 18 -11.82 -7.56 13.09
CA ASN A 18 -12.11 -6.24 12.62
C ASN A 18 -11.19 -6.09 11.42
N GLU A 19 -11.76 -5.88 10.22
CA GLU A 19 -11.08 -5.86 8.91
C GLU A 19 -9.87 -4.91 8.81
N TYR A 20 -9.53 -4.21 9.88
CA TYR A 20 -8.38 -3.35 10.07
C TYR A 20 -7.16 -4.11 10.59
N ILE A 21 -6.78 -5.22 9.96
CA ILE A 21 -5.39 -5.69 10.09
C ILE A 21 -4.54 -4.67 9.32
N ALA A 22 -4.06 -3.65 10.03
CA ALA A 22 -3.16 -2.65 9.46
C ALA A 22 -1.90 -3.37 8.95
N ALA A 23 -1.78 -3.48 7.63
CA ALA A 23 -0.61 -4.06 6.99
C ALA A 23 0.47 -3.00 6.83
N CYS A 24 1.71 -3.47 6.87
CA CYS A 24 2.86 -2.67 6.53
C CYS A 24 3.33 -3.12 5.15
N TYR A 25 3.47 -2.20 4.21
CA TYR A 25 4.05 -2.51 2.91
C TYR A 25 5.45 -1.94 2.83
N THR A 26 6.40 -2.71 2.31
CA THR A 26 7.74 -2.22 2.00
C THR A 26 7.99 -2.29 0.50
N GLY A 27 8.50 -1.20 -0.05
CA GLY A 27 8.91 -1.09 -1.45
C GLY A 27 10.34 -0.58 -1.56
N VAL A 28 10.89 -0.71 -2.76
CA VAL A 28 12.18 -0.10 -3.13
C VAL A 28 11.96 0.79 -4.33
N CYS A 29 12.52 2.00 -4.31
CA CYS A 29 12.53 2.87 -5.47
C CYS A 29 13.47 2.31 -6.54
N ASP A 30 12.95 1.47 -7.42
CA ASP A 30 13.69 0.57 -8.30
C ASP A 30 13.61 0.91 -9.78
N ILE A 31 12.82 1.91 -10.17
CA ILE A 31 12.58 2.27 -11.57
C ILE A 31 12.68 3.77 -11.80
N SER A 32 13.36 4.18 -12.87
CA SER A 32 13.53 5.59 -13.25
C SER A 32 12.72 5.92 -14.50
N GLY A 33 12.29 7.17 -14.62
CA GLY A 33 11.49 7.63 -15.75
C GLY A 33 10.47 8.71 -15.35
N GLU A 34 9.63 9.09 -16.31
CA GLU A 34 8.57 10.06 -16.07
C GLU A 34 7.38 9.39 -15.39
N VAL A 35 6.97 9.91 -14.23
CA VAL A 35 5.84 9.38 -13.45
C VAL A 35 4.54 10.05 -13.90
N PHE A 36 3.57 9.22 -14.25
CA PHE A 36 2.21 9.60 -14.61
C PHE A 36 1.23 8.96 -13.63
N LEU A 37 0.30 9.74 -13.06
CA LEU A 37 -0.76 9.16 -12.24
C LEU A 37 -1.85 8.58 -13.13
N ASP A 38 -2.32 7.38 -12.78
CA ASP A 38 -3.50 6.77 -13.37
C ASP A 38 -4.72 7.61 -12.98
N SER A 39 -5.13 8.50 -13.88
CA SER A 39 -6.12 9.54 -13.58
C SER A 39 -7.56 9.05 -13.78
N ASN A 40 -7.74 7.99 -14.58
CA ASN A 40 -9.04 7.38 -14.86
C ASN A 40 -9.23 6.02 -14.15
N GLY A 41 -8.20 5.49 -13.50
CA GLY A 41 -8.23 4.27 -12.70
C GLY A 41 -8.38 3.00 -13.54
N ASN A 42 -7.97 3.02 -14.81
CA ASN A 42 -8.14 1.89 -15.72
C ASN A 42 -6.94 0.94 -15.74
N GLY A 43 -5.84 1.28 -15.06
CA GLY A 43 -4.61 0.49 -15.02
C GLY A 43 -3.82 0.46 -16.33
N VAL A 44 -4.12 1.36 -17.28
CA VAL A 44 -3.45 1.49 -18.58
C VAL A 44 -2.93 2.91 -18.74
N TYR A 45 -1.68 3.07 -19.18
CA TYR A 45 -1.15 4.39 -19.47
C TYR A 45 -1.82 5.02 -20.71
N ASP A 46 -2.60 6.07 -20.48
CA ASP A 46 -3.33 6.81 -21.49
C ASP A 46 -2.69 8.19 -21.73
N ARG A 47 -1.98 8.31 -22.87
CA ARG A 47 -1.31 9.57 -23.23
C ARG A 47 -2.32 10.72 -23.34
N GLY A 48 -2.18 11.72 -22.49
CA GLY A 48 -3.03 12.93 -22.47
C GLY A 48 -4.27 12.81 -21.57
N ILE A 49 -4.52 11.63 -20.99
CA ILE A 49 -5.48 11.45 -19.89
C ILE A 49 -4.71 11.38 -18.57
N ASP A 50 -3.66 10.57 -18.53
CA ASP A 50 -2.81 10.46 -17.35
C ASP A 50 -1.89 11.67 -17.20
N SER A 51 -1.82 12.15 -15.97
CA SER A 51 -1.13 13.40 -15.64
C SER A 51 0.32 13.15 -15.26
N ARG A 52 1.25 13.71 -16.02
CA ARG A 52 2.67 13.76 -15.66
C ARG A 52 2.84 14.53 -14.35
N LYS A 53 3.54 13.95 -13.37
CA LYS A 53 3.84 14.61 -12.10
C LYS A 53 5.30 15.02 -11.97
N TYR A 54 6.22 14.06 -12.00
CA TYR A 54 7.65 14.29 -11.78
C TYR A 54 8.50 13.24 -12.51
N TYR A 55 9.81 13.43 -12.49
CA TYR A 55 10.77 12.44 -12.96
C TYR A 55 11.33 11.68 -11.75
N ASN A 56 11.25 10.36 -11.76
CA ASN A 56 11.85 9.53 -10.72
C ASN A 56 13.23 9.04 -11.15
N GLU A 57 14.19 9.07 -10.22
CA GLU A 57 15.59 8.70 -10.49
C GLU A 57 15.95 7.28 -10.05
N ALA A 58 14.99 6.47 -9.58
CA ALA A 58 15.27 5.18 -8.93
C ALA A 58 16.27 5.34 -7.77
N CYS A 59 15.89 6.09 -6.73
CA CYS A 59 16.80 6.42 -5.63
C CYS A 59 17.33 5.21 -4.84
N GLY A 60 16.83 4.00 -5.08
CA GLY A 60 17.27 2.77 -4.42
C GLY A 60 16.90 2.72 -2.93
N GLN A 61 16.19 3.72 -2.43
CA GLN A 61 15.80 3.79 -1.03
C GLN A 61 14.64 2.82 -0.78
N GLN A 62 14.74 2.12 0.33
CA GLN A 62 13.62 1.36 0.87
C GLN A 62 12.68 2.32 1.59
N TYR A 63 11.39 2.12 1.39
CA TYR A 63 10.36 2.88 2.09
C TYR A 63 9.28 1.93 2.59
N SER A 64 8.68 2.30 3.71
CA SER A 64 7.63 1.52 4.36
C SER A 64 6.38 2.35 4.53
N ILE A 65 5.25 1.87 4.01
CA ILE A 65 3.94 2.42 4.30
C ILE A 65 3.32 1.62 5.43
N THR A 66 2.84 2.31 6.46
CA THR A 66 2.14 1.70 7.59
C THR A 66 0.71 2.22 7.64
N GLY A 67 -0.20 1.47 8.27
CA GLY A 67 -1.59 1.89 8.42
C GLY A 67 -2.42 1.78 7.14
N GLN A 68 -2.01 0.92 6.21
CA GLN A 68 -2.81 0.58 5.03
C GLN A 68 -3.63 -0.67 5.30
N ASP A 69 -4.70 -0.85 4.52
CA ASP A 69 -5.51 -2.07 4.55
C ASP A 69 -4.65 -3.30 4.22
N SER A 70 -5.02 -4.45 4.78
CA SER A 70 -4.36 -5.72 4.52
C SER A 70 -4.51 -6.22 3.07
N VAL A 71 -5.34 -5.57 2.26
CA VAL A 71 -5.46 -5.85 0.84
C VAL A 71 -4.36 -5.10 0.09
N MET A 72 -3.61 -5.83 -0.75
CA MET A 72 -2.58 -5.23 -1.59
C MET A 72 -3.19 -4.11 -2.45
N PRO A 73 -2.70 -2.86 -2.36
CA PRO A 73 -3.28 -1.76 -3.11
C PRO A 73 -3.12 -1.99 -4.61
N ALA A 74 -4.04 -1.48 -5.41
CA ALA A 74 -3.85 -1.44 -6.85
C ALA A 74 -2.70 -0.49 -7.21
N LYS A 75 -2.04 -0.77 -8.33
CA LYS A 75 -1.08 0.16 -8.92
C LYS A 75 -1.84 1.41 -9.38
N ASN A 76 -1.30 2.58 -9.06
CA ASN A 76 -1.98 3.87 -9.20
C ASN A 76 -1.18 4.87 -10.07
N ALA A 77 -0.06 4.43 -10.65
CA ALA A 77 0.78 5.27 -11.48
C ALA A 77 1.54 4.43 -12.51
N PHE A 78 2.15 5.12 -13.47
CA PHE A 78 2.99 4.57 -14.51
C PHE A 78 4.32 5.30 -14.53
N VAL A 79 5.41 4.56 -14.71
CA VAL A 79 6.71 5.12 -15.05
C VAL A 79 6.95 4.88 -16.53
N VAL A 80 7.10 5.97 -17.28
CA VAL A 80 7.35 5.96 -18.72
C VAL A 80 8.83 6.20 -18.96
N ASP A 81 9.48 5.25 -19.62
CA ASP A 81 10.89 5.36 -19.99
C ASP A 81 11.10 6.24 -21.24
N TRP A 82 12.36 6.48 -21.59
CA TRP A 82 12.72 7.26 -22.79
C TRP A 82 12.22 6.63 -24.10
N PHE A 83 11.98 5.33 -24.13
CA PHE A 83 11.45 4.61 -25.29
C PHE A 83 9.92 4.66 -25.37
N GLY A 84 9.26 5.24 -24.37
CA GLY A 84 7.80 5.33 -24.27
C GLY A 84 7.15 4.08 -23.69
N ASN A 85 7.92 3.16 -23.09
CA ASN A 85 7.36 2.01 -22.40
C ASN A 85 6.81 2.45 -21.04
N ALA A 86 5.51 2.22 -20.82
CA ALA A 86 4.87 2.50 -19.55
C ALA A 86 4.87 1.26 -18.66
N THR A 87 5.48 1.37 -17.49
CA THR A 87 5.48 0.33 -16.47
C THR A 87 4.53 0.73 -15.35
N PRO A 88 3.51 -0.08 -15.02
CA PRO A 88 2.62 0.23 -13.91
C PRO A 88 3.36 0.03 -12.59
N VAL A 89 3.22 1.00 -11.68
CA VAL A 89 3.91 1.08 -10.39
C VAL A 89 2.96 1.47 -9.26
N TRP A 90 3.39 1.26 -8.02
CA TRP A 90 2.79 1.92 -6.88
C TRP A 90 3.54 3.23 -6.60
N ASN A 91 2.81 4.34 -6.61
CA ASN A 91 3.26 5.63 -6.10
C ASN A 91 2.64 5.83 -4.71
N PHE A 92 3.50 5.83 -3.70
CA PHE A 92 3.11 6.19 -2.34
C PHE A 92 3.87 7.47 -2.00
N ASP A 93 3.15 8.54 -1.63
CA ASP A 93 3.66 9.87 -1.24
C ASP A 93 4.05 10.87 -2.35
N ASP A 94 3.72 10.58 -3.61
CA ASP A 94 4.06 11.45 -4.76
C ASP A 94 5.57 11.66 -4.94
N TYR A 95 6.39 10.80 -4.35
CA TYR A 95 7.83 10.80 -4.51
C TYR A 95 8.36 9.37 -4.73
N HIS A 96 7.92 8.40 -3.92
CA HIS A 96 8.44 7.03 -4.01
C HIS A 96 7.56 6.13 -4.90
N VAL A 97 8.13 5.73 -6.04
CA VAL A 97 7.53 4.71 -6.93
C VAL A 97 8.27 3.39 -6.85
N THR A 98 7.52 2.28 -6.86
CA THR A 98 8.10 0.94 -6.89
C THR A 98 7.36 0.02 -7.85
N THR A 99 8.10 -0.87 -8.51
CA THR A 99 7.53 -1.99 -9.27
C THR A 99 7.22 -3.20 -8.39
N THR A 100 7.77 -3.24 -7.17
CA THR A 100 7.70 -4.39 -6.25
C THR A 100 7.31 -3.95 -4.85
N LEU A 101 6.13 -4.36 -4.42
CA LEU A 101 5.62 -4.10 -3.08
C LEU A 101 5.55 -5.42 -2.30
N THR A 102 6.15 -5.46 -1.11
CA THR A 102 6.10 -6.61 -0.20
C THR A 102 5.17 -6.29 0.95
N GLN A 103 4.18 -7.14 1.18
CA GLN A 103 3.35 -7.08 2.38
C GLN A 103 4.11 -7.70 3.55
N ASN A 104 4.36 -6.90 4.57
CA ASN A 104 4.83 -7.36 5.86
C ASN A 104 3.60 -7.50 6.75
N GLU A 105 3.24 -8.74 7.06
CA GLU A 105 2.30 -9.02 8.14
C GLU A 105 2.91 -8.47 9.43
N ARG A 106 2.11 -7.71 10.19
CA ARG A 106 2.53 -7.26 11.52
C ARG A 106 2.86 -8.52 12.33
N PRO A 107 4.00 -8.60 13.05
CA PRO A 107 4.17 -9.66 14.03
C PRO A 107 2.96 -9.57 14.95
N ASN A 108 2.19 -10.65 15.05
CA ASN A 108 1.09 -10.77 15.99
C ASN A 108 1.58 -10.21 17.32
N HIS A 109 1.01 -9.09 17.76
CA HIS A 109 1.14 -8.68 19.14
C HIS A 109 0.36 -9.73 19.95
N SER A 110 1.09 -10.75 20.38
CA SER A 110 0.68 -11.72 21.39
C SER A 110 0.43 -11.05 22.74
#